data_AF-A0A3E1HK88-F1
#
_entry.id   AF-A0A3E1HK88-F1
#
_cell.length_a   1.000
_cell.length_b   1.000
_cell.length_c   1.000
_cell.angle_alpha   90.00
_cell.angle_beta   90.00
_cell.angle_gamma   90.00
#
_symmetry.space_group_name_H-M   'P 1'
#
loop_
_entity.id
_entity.type
_entity.pdbx_description
1 polymer ?
#
loop_
_entity_poly.entity_id
_entity_poly.type
_entity_poly.pdbx_seq_one_letter_code
_entity_poly.pdbx_strand_id
1 'polypeptide(L)'
;MPQPSTFFGVTVKQLLVLVTVGGLAAYFFNHQDEPTPDNLALETFIRSQQQVGEQVGAVVGITLVREVEAYPAYNAAGYKRSMYSVQGEHGQVLVTLKQGEQGIEVTQIRRP
;
A
#
# COMPACT_ATOMS: atom_id res chain seq x y z
N MET A 1 -51.21 5.04 -11.19
CA MET A 1 -50.33 3.85 -11.26
C MET A 1 -48.95 4.32 -11.69
N PRO A 2 -47.85 3.98 -10.98
CA PRO A 2 -46.52 4.49 -11.34
C PRO A 2 -46.01 3.77 -12.59
N GLN A 3 -45.62 4.53 -13.61
CA GLN A 3 -45.03 3.97 -14.83
C GLN A 3 -43.66 3.36 -14.53
N PRO A 4 -43.32 2.19 -15.11
CA PRO A 4 -41.99 1.62 -15.00
C PRO A 4 -41.00 2.47 -15.81
N SER A 5 -40.21 3.27 -15.10
CA SER A 5 -39.08 4.01 -15.67
C SER A 5 -38.06 3.01 -16.22
N THR A 6 -38.05 2.89 -17.55
CA THR A 6 -37.15 2.02 -18.30
C THR A 6 -36.28 2.93 -19.15
N PHE A 7 -34.97 2.95 -18.91
CA PHE A 7 -34.02 3.73 -19.70
C PHE A 7 -33.09 2.75 -20.41
N PHE A 8 -32.95 2.87 -21.73
CA PHE A 8 -32.08 2.01 -22.55
C PHE A 8 -32.33 0.50 -22.41
N GLY A 9 -33.60 0.08 -22.29
CA GLY A 9 -33.95 -1.35 -22.19
C GLY A 9 -33.51 -2.03 -20.89
N VAL A 10 -32.98 -1.25 -19.93
CA VAL A 10 -32.52 -1.71 -18.63
C VAL A 10 -33.41 -1.07 -17.56
N THR A 11 -33.80 -1.86 -16.56
CA THR A 11 -34.62 -1.34 -15.45
C THR A 11 -33.76 -0.37 -14.63
N VAL A 12 -34.29 0.78 -14.21
CA VAL A 12 -33.54 1.76 -13.37
C VAL A 12 -32.86 1.10 -12.15
N LYS A 13 -33.49 0.06 -11.59
CA LYS A 13 -32.91 -0.75 -10.51
C LYS A 13 -31.59 -1.42 -10.90
N GLN A 14 -31.46 -1.92 -12.13
CA GLN A 14 -30.24 -2.58 -12.62
C GLN A 14 -29.11 -1.57 -12.87
N LEU A 15 -29.43 -0.38 -13.39
CA LEU A 15 -28.44 0.71 -13.54
C LEU A 15 -27.89 1.15 -12.18
N LEU A 16 -28.77 1.29 -11.18
CA LEU A 16 -28.38 1.65 -9.82
C LEU A 16 -27.40 0.61 -9.23
N VAL A 17 -27.71 -0.68 -9.36
CA VAL A 17 -26.84 -1.77 -8.90
C VAL A 17 -25.47 -1.71 -9.59
N LEU A 18 -25.45 -1.48 -10.90
CA LEU A 18 -24.19 -1.45 -11.67
C LEU A 18 -23.30 -0.27 -11.24
N VAL A 19 -23.89 0.90 -10.99
CA VAL A 19 -23.17 2.08 -10.48
C VAL A 19 -22.65 1.85 -9.06
N THR A 20 -23.44 1.24 -8.17
CA THR A 20 -22.99 0.96 -6.79
C THR A 20 -21.85 -0.06 -6.77
N VAL A 21 -21.96 -1.15 -7.54
CA VAL A 21 -20.91 -2.18 -7.60
C VAL A 21 -19.66 -1.63 -8.29
N GLY A 22 -19.79 -0.90 -9.39
CA GLY A 22 -18.66 -0.26 -10.07
C GLY A 22 -17.97 0.80 -9.22
N GLY A 23 -18.73 1.61 -8.48
CA GLY A 23 -18.21 2.60 -7.56
C GLY A 23 -17.46 1.99 -6.38
N LEU A 24 -17.98 0.92 -5.80
CA LEU A 24 -17.29 0.16 -4.74
C LEU A 24 -16.00 -0.46 -5.25
N ALA A 25 -16.00 -1.10 -6.43
CA ALA A 25 -14.80 -1.66 -7.01
C ALA A 25 -13.74 -0.57 -7.24
N ALA A 26 -14.11 0.54 -7.89
CA ALA A 26 -13.20 1.66 -8.13
C ALA A 26 -12.65 2.25 -6.81
N TYR A 27 -13.47 2.36 -5.77
CA TYR A 27 -13.03 2.84 -4.46
C TYR A 27 -12.00 1.89 -3.81
N PHE A 28 -12.23 0.58 -3.87
CA PHE A 28 -11.30 -0.42 -3.35
C PHE A 28 -9.99 -0.47 -4.13
N PHE A 29 -10.03 -0.40 -5.46
CA PHE A 29 -8.82 -0.37 -6.29
C PHE A 29 -8.03 0.92 -6.11
N ASN A 30 -8.70 2.08 -6.04
CA ASN A 30 -8.01 3.36 -5.86
C ASN A 30 -7.30 3.48 -4.50
N HIS A 31 -7.79 2.77 -3.47
CA HIS A 31 -7.13 2.74 -2.17
C HIS A 31 -5.87 1.86 -2.13
N GLN A 32 -5.70 0.95 -3.10
CA GLN A 32 -4.60 -0.01 -3.12
C GLN A 32 -3.43 0.41 -4.02
N ASP A 33 -3.69 1.17 -5.08
CA ASP A 33 -2.73 1.36 -6.17
C ASP A 33 -2.03 2.74 -6.20
N GLU A 34 -2.38 3.69 -5.33
CA GLU A 34 -1.74 5.01 -5.37
C GLU A 34 -0.44 5.02 -4.54
N PRO A 35 0.76 5.10 -5.18
CA PRO A 35 2.00 5.31 -4.45
C PRO A 35 1.96 6.71 -3.85
N THR A 36 1.49 6.79 -2.61
CA THR A 36 1.55 8.00 -1.80
C THR A 36 2.99 8.56 -1.81
N PRO A 37 3.17 9.89 -1.80
CA PRO A 37 4.50 10.51 -1.81
C PRO A 37 5.40 10.03 -0.66
N ASP A 38 4.81 9.60 0.46
CA ASP A 38 5.51 8.94 1.56
C ASP A 38 6.17 7.63 1.14
N ASN A 39 5.51 6.83 0.29
CA ASN A 39 6.04 5.57 -0.22
C ASN A 39 7.26 5.79 -1.11
N LEU A 40 7.24 6.81 -1.97
CA LEU A 40 8.40 7.21 -2.79
C LEU A 40 9.60 7.66 -1.93
N ALA A 41 9.34 8.40 -0.86
CA ALA A 41 10.38 8.79 0.09
C ALA A 41 10.95 7.56 0.84
N LEU A 42 10.09 6.62 1.22
CA LEU A 42 10.48 5.35 1.87
C LEU A 42 11.30 4.46 0.92
N GLU A 43 10.92 4.35 -0.35
CA GLU A 43 11.67 3.62 -1.37
C GLU A 43 13.06 4.22 -1.61
N THR A 44 13.14 5.55 -1.69
CA THR A 44 14.41 6.27 -1.83
C THR A 44 15.28 6.07 -0.58
N PHE A 45 14.67 6.10 0.61
CA PHE A 45 15.34 5.81 1.87
C PHE A 45 15.89 4.38 1.87
N ILE A 46 15.10 3.37 1.50
CA ILE A 46 15.53 1.98 1.37
C ILE A 46 16.73 1.85 0.41
N ARG A 47 16.69 2.56 -0.73
CA ARG A 47 17.80 2.56 -1.69
C ARG A 47 19.06 3.23 -1.14
N SER A 48 18.92 4.26 -0.31
CA SER A 48 20.04 4.94 0.34
C SER A 48 20.65 4.13 1.49
N GLN A 49 19.94 3.12 2.01
CA GLN A 49 20.46 2.25 3.06
C GLN A 49 21.52 1.30 2.50
N GLN A 50 22.77 1.59 2.84
CA GLN A 50 23.94 0.84 2.39
C GLN A 50 23.87 -0.66 2.73
N GLN A 51 23.25 -1.01 3.86
CA GLN A 51 23.04 -2.41 4.28
C GLN A 51 22.09 -3.19 3.35
N VAL A 52 21.22 -2.51 2.60
CA VAL A 52 20.36 -3.13 1.59
C VAL A 52 21.19 -3.38 0.33
N GLY A 53 21.94 -2.39 -0.15
CA GLY A 53 22.83 -2.53 -1.31
C GLY A 53 23.90 -3.63 -1.13
N GLU A 54 24.45 -3.79 0.07
CA GLU A 54 25.39 -4.87 0.39
C GLU A 54 24.76 -6.27 0.33
N GLN A 55 23.45 -6.39 0.57
CA GLN A 55 22.77 -7.69 0.64
C GLN A 55 22.11 -8.10 -0.68
N VAL A 56 21.59 -7.15 -1.45
CA VAL A 56 20.87 -7.43 -2.69
C VAL A 56 21.59 -6.95 -3.95
N GLY A 57 22.69 -6.20 -3.81
CA GLY A 57 23.38 -5.58 -4.95
C GLY A 57 22.59 -4.38 -5.48
N ALA A 58 22.60 -4.17 -6.81
CA ALA A 58 21.77 -3.12 -7.40
C ALA A 58 20.28 -3.44 -7.19
N VAL A 59 19.54 -2.49 -6.61
CA VAL A 59 18.11 -2.64 -6.36
C VAL A 59 17.35 -2.53 -7.69
N VAL A 60 16.74 -3.64 -8.09
CA VAL A 60 15.96 -3.78 -9.34
C VAL A 60 14.51 -3.36 -9.12
N GLY A 61 13.94 -3.67 -7.95
CA GLY A 61 12.56 -3.35 -7.62
C GLY A 61 12.31 -3.30 -6.13
N ILE A 62 11.38 -2.43 -5.72
CA ILE A 62 10.87 -2.36 -4.35
C ILE A 62 9.36 -2.57 -4.44
N THR A 63 8.83 -3.46 -3.61
CA THR A 63 7.39 -3.77 -3.58
C THR A 63 6.90 -3.73 -2.15
N LEU A 64 5.87 -2.93 -1.89
CA LEU A 64 5.18 -2.93 -0.60
C LEU A 64 4.44 -4.26 -0.43
N VAL A 65 4.88 -5.08 0.51
CA VAL A 65 4.28 -6.39 0.81
C VAL A 65 3.11 -6.23 1.78
N ARG A 66 3.26 -5.33 2.76
CA ARG A 66 2.27 -5.14 3.80
C ARG A 66 2.45 -3.81 4.50
N GLU A 67 1.34 -3.18 4.84
CA GLU A 67 1.31 -1.98 5.64
C GLU A 67 0.33 -2.17 6.79
N VAL A 68 0.77 -1.88 8.01
CA VAL A 68 -0.04 -2.03 9.22
C VAL A 68 0.13 -0.81 10.10
N GLU A 69 -0.95 -0.14 10.41
CA GLU A 69 -0.97 0.90 11.44
C GLU A 69 -1.19 0.25 12.81
N ALA A 70 -0.25 0.47 13.73
CA ALA A 70 -0.25 -0.13 15.05
C ALA A 70 -0.34 0.95 16.13
N TYR A 71 -1.30 0.79 17.04
CA TYR A 71 -1.49 1.63 18.21
C TYR A 71 -1.01 0.89 19.45
N PRO A 72 0.17 1.22 20.00
CA PRO A 72 0.76 0.45 21.09
C PRO A 72 0.00 0.60 22.41
N ALA A 73 -0.72 1.72 22.60
CA ALA A 73 -1.58 1.96 23.75
C ALA A 73 -2.67 2.99 23.40
N TYR A 74 -3.75 3.04 24.20
CA TYR A 74 -4.88 3.97 24.01
C TYR A 74 -4.46 5.45 24.02
N ASN A 75 -3.33 5.78 24.65
CA ASN A 75 -2.80 7.14 24.81
C ASN A 75 -1.45 7.35 24.08
N ALA A 76 -1.06 6.43 23.22
CA ALA A 76 0.19 6.54 22.47
C ALA A 76 -0.10 6.83 20.99
N ALA A 77 0.70 7.70 20.39
CA ALA A 77 0.62 7.95 18.96
C ALA A 77 0.76 6.64 18.18
N GLY A 78 -0.15 6.41 17.24
CA GLY A 78 -0.05 5.28 16.32
C GLY A 78 1.25 5.36 15.52
N TYR A 79 1.81 4.22 15.18
CA TYR A 79 2.91 4.14 14.23
C TYR A 79 2.53 3.25 13.06
N LYS A 80 2.93 3.67 11.88
CA LYS A 80 2.75 2.96 10.63
C LYS A 80 3.93 2.03 10.42
N ARG A 81 3.68 0.72 10.31
CA ARG A 81 4.68 -0.30 10.06
C ARG A 81 4.52 -0.83 8.64
N SER A 82 5.44 -0.49 7.75
CA SER A 82 5.43 -0.89 6.34
C SER A 82 6.53 -1.92 6.08
N MET A 83 6.20 -3.01 5.40
CA MET A 83 7.09 -4.09 5.01
C MET A 83 7.28 -4.05 3.50
N TYR A 84 8.53 -3.91 3.08
CA TYR A 84 8.94 -3.85 1.69
C TYR A 84 9.75 -5.08 1.32
N SER A 85 9.41 -5.72 0.21
CA SER A 85 10.28 -6.67 -0.46
C SER A 85 11.18 -5.88 -1.39
N VAL A 86 12.48 -5.91 -1.11
CA VAL A 86 13.50 -5.30 -1.94
C VAL A 86 14.14 -6.40 -2.76
N GLN A 87 13.97 -6.33 -4.07
CA GLN A 87 14.60 -7.24 -5.00
C GLN A 87 15.81 -6.56 -5.63
N GLY A 88 16.94 -7.24 -5.61
CA GLY A 88 18.13 -6.82 -6.35
C GLY A 88 18.76 -7.97 -7.10
N GLU A 89 19.87 -7.67 -7.76
CA GLU A 89 20.59 -8.61 -8.61
C GLU A 89 20.98 -9.91 -7.91
N HIS A 90 21.28 -9.84 -6.61
CA HIS A 90 21.77 -10.98 -5.83
C HIS A 90 20.68 -11.67 -5.00
N GLY A 91 19.42 -11.23 -5.08
CA GLY A 91 18.30 -11.91 -4.40
C GLY A 91 17.19 -10.97 -3.96
N GLN A 92 16.48 -11.35 -2.89
CA GLN A 92 15.42 -10.56 -2.29
C GLN A 92 15.63 -10.44 -0.78
N VAL A 93 15.28 -9.28 -0.22
CA VAL A 93 15.36 -8.99 1.22
C VAL A 93 14.07 -8.31 1.65
N LEU A 94 13.54 -8.73 2.80
CA LEU A 94 12.38 -8.09 3.41
C LEU A 94 12.85 -7.00 4.38
N VAL A 95 12.50 -5.75 4.10
CA VAL A 95 12.80 -4.58 4.91
C VAL A 95 11.53 -4.13 5.62
N THR A 96 11.59 -4.03 6.94
CA THR A 96 10.50 -3.49 7.75
C THR A 96 10.84 -2.10 8.24
N LEU A 97 10.00 -1.14 7.89
CA LEU A 97 10.08 0.25 8.28
C LEU A 97 8.99 0.57 9.31
N LYS A 98 9.35 1.39 10.30
CA LYS A 98 8.43 1.94 11.29
C LYS A 98 8.45 3.46 11.12
N GLN A 99 7.29 4.04 10.83
CA GLN A 99 7.08 5.48 10.68
C GLN A 99 6.14 5.94 11.79
N GLY A 100 6.61 6.82 12.67
CA GLY A 100 5.82 7.42 13.74
C GLY A 100 6.22 8.87 13.97
N GLU A 101 5.83 9.46 15.10
CA GLU A 101 6.18 10.86 15.44
C GLU A 101 7.70 11.13 15.49
N GLN A 102 8.51 10.10 15.75
CA GLN A 102 9.96 10.18 15.86
C GLN A 102 10.70 10.07 14.52
N GLY A 103 9.98 9.90 13.40
CA GLY A 103 10.56 9.76 12.06
C GLY A 103 10.49 8.34 11.51
N ILE A 104 11.27 8.09 10.45
CA ILE A 104 11.31 6.82 9.72
C ILE A 104 12.52 6.01 10.22
N GLU A 105 12.27 4.84 10.78
CA GLU A 105 13.31 3.93 11.26
C GLU A 105 13.22 2.56 10.60
N VAL A 106 14.36 2.01 10.16
CA VAL A 106 14.46 0.62 9.72
C VAL A 106 14.52 -0.27 10.95
N THR A 107 13.44 -0.99 11.25
CA THR A 107 13.39 -1.85 12.43
C THR A 107 13.97 -3.24 12.16
N GLN A 108 13.85 -3.74 10.93
CA GLN A 108 14.27 -5.12 10.64
C GLN A 108 14.63 -5.32 9.17
N ILE A 109 15.75 -6.01 8.93
CA ILE A 109 16.19 -6.48 7.62
C ILE A 109 16.30 -8.00 7.72
N ARG A 110 15.44 -8.72 7.00
CA ARG A 110 15.39 -10.19 7.05
C ARG A 110 15.63 -10.76 5.65
N ARG A 111 16.57 -11.70 5.55
CA ARG A 111 16.67 -12.55 4.36
C ARG A 111 15.54 -13.59 4.40
N PRO A 112 14.97 -13.94 3.24
CA PRO A 112 14.02 -15.05 3.13
C PRO A 112 14.67 -16.38 3.54
#